data_AF-A0A540NLT1-F1
#
_entry.id   AF-A0A540NLT1-F1
#
_cell.length_a   1.000
_cell.length_b   1.000
_cell.length_c   1.000
_cell.angle_alpha   90.00
_cell.angle_beta   90.00
_cell.angle_gamma   90.00
#
_symmetry.space_group_name_H-M   'P 1'
#
loop_
_entity.id
_entity.type
_entity.pdbx_description
1 polymer ?
#
loop_
_entity_poly.entity_id
_entity_poly.type
_entity_poly.pdbx_seq_one_letter_code
_entity_poly.pdbx_strand_id
1 'polypeptide(L)'
;MSFLLKVNDFEKNCAICLSNLRAGQGQAIFTAECSHSFHFLCIANNVKHGNICCPICRSKWNDVPFQAPTNVAATQQNHLGHIHNGFNHRYQSHLPLLPQVHPEPLSFSDDEPLPSTSPSRFSGPQNVTIRTYTEYSAIPVAESRPTFPVLVSVRAPPLQGGANSHGRTPIDLVTVLDVSGSMFGTKIALLKRAVRFVIQNLGPYDRLAIVSFSNTATRVFPLRRMTVDGRESAFLAVESLRAHGGTDIVGGLKKGVQVLEERRARNPVSSIILLSDGRDNCIYDSQNTSSPNRVSEFLNRLPASVHCSNVPIHTFGFGTDHDATTMHAISDSSSGTFSFIESVAMIQDAFAMCIGGLLSVVAQELRLTVRSASHGVQIVSIPSGRHVSEISDECQQGAVDVGNMYAEEEKQFLVYLLVPTSSATGNREGIRKTSLLDVSCVYKDLGSNESTHVQGERVEILRPKVWSPADEAVCLEVDRQRNRLLVAEGIAEAQAMAEMGNLEGAQAILAQRIETILTSPAAQAGDGLCNLLEAELREIRDRMASMESYTQTGRAYVLSGLSSHSWQRATTRGDMTTQIMTMNEGGNSRSSAGGYETPTMVNMVRMSQNLGVNHTV
;
A
#
# COMPACT_ATOMS: atom_id res chain seq x y z
N MET A 1 56.58 21.33 -53.07
CA MET A 1 55.66 22.33 -52.51
C MET A 1 54.58 21.58 -51.74
N SER A 2 54.60 21.63 -50.40
CA SER A 2 53.47 21.43 -49.47
C SER A 2 54.02 20.94 -48.12
N PHE A 3 53.95 21.81 -47.13
CA PHE A 3 54.22 21.54 -45.72
C PHE A 3 52.99 20.87 -45.11
N LEU A 4 53.17 19.69 -44.50
CA LEU A 4 52.16 19.02 -43.68
C LEU A 4 52.26 19.52 -42.23
N LEU A 5 51.28 20.30 -41.79
CA LEU A 5 51.05 20.59 -40.37
C LEU A 5 50.39 19.36 -39.71
N LYS A 6 51.20 18.56 -39.01
CA LYS A 6 50.72 17.68 -37.93
C LYS A 6 50.48 18.54 -36.70
N VAL A 7 49.23 18.73 -36.31
CA VAL A 7 48.88 19.25 -34.99
C VAL A 7 48.95 18.07 -34.02
N ASN A 8 49.77 18.22 -32.97
CA ASN A 8 50.00 17.24 -31.90
C ASN A 8 48.70 16.90 -31.15
N ASP A 9 48.35 15.62 -31.10
CA ASP A 9 47.48 15.07 -30.06
C ASP A 9 48.24 15.09 -28.73
N PHE A 10 47.87 16.00 -27.82
CA PHE A 10 48.37 15.98 -26.45
C PHE A 10 47.74 14.81 -25.69
N GLU A 11 48.56 13.85 -25.29
CA GLU A 11 48.23 12.83 -24.29
C GLU A 11 47.73 13.50 -23.00
N LYS A 12 46.42 13.39 -22.71
CA LYS A 12 45.85 13.87 -21.44
C LYS A 12 46.12 12.84 -20.34
N ASN A 13 46.96 13.20 -19.36
CA ASN A 13 47.17 12.40 -18.15
C ASN A 13 46.11 12.73 -17.08
N CYS A 14 45.70 11.73 -16.29
CA CYS A 14 44.83 11.90 -15.13
C CYS A 14 45.60 12.66 -14.04
N ALA A 15 45.11 13.81 -13.59
CA ALA A 15 45.82 14.64 -12.60
C ALA A 15 45.89 14.03 -11.18
N ILE A 16 45.21 12.91 -10.92
CA ILE A 16 45.18 12.25 -9.60
C ILE A 16 46.22 11.12 -9.53
N CYS A 17 46.26 10.24 -10.53
CA CYS A 17 47.19 9.10 -10.58
C CYS A 17 48.34 9.29 -11.57
N LEU A 18 48.36 10.42 -12.29
CA LEU A 18 49.35 10.81 -13.30
C LEU A 18 49.48 9.83 -14.49
N SER A 19 48.55 8.89 -14.61
CA SER A 19 48.51 7.88 -15.68
C SER A 19 47.70 8.37 -16.88
N ASN A 20 48.04 7.85 -18.06
CA ASN A 20 47.45 8.26 -19.34
C ASN A 20 45.93 7.96 -19.41
N LEU A 21 45.11 8.92 -19.85
CA LEU A 21 43.67 8.75 -20.07
C LEU A 21 43.41 8.15 -21.46
N ARG A 22 43.78 6.88 -21.67
CA ARG A 22 43.47 6.18 -22.93
C ARG A 22 42.16 5.40 -22.81
N ALA A 23 41.20 5.69 -23.70
CA ALA A 23 39.98 4.91 -23.82
C ALA A 23 40.32 3.51 -24.38
N GLY A 24 39.99 2.44 -23.63
CA GLY A 24 40.15 1.05 -24.09
C GLY A 24 40.89 0.09 -23.15
N GLN A 25 41.42 0.53 -22.00
CA GLN A 25 42.08 -0.35 -21.02
C GLN A 25 41.21 -0.73 -19.81
N GLY A 26 39.87 -0.70 -19.94
CA GLY A 26 38.96 -1.11 -18.86
C GLY A 26 38.85 -0.12 -17.69
N GLN A 27 39.41 1.09 -17.80
CA GLN A 27 39.22 2.17 -16.83
C GLN A 27 38.23 3.21 -17.39
N ALA A 28 37.09 3.38 -16.72
CA ALA A 28 36.12 4.42 -17.09
C ALA A 28 36.73 5.83 -16.89
N ILE A 29 36.46 6.73 -17.83
CA ILE A 29 36.92 8.13 -17.78
C ILE A 29 35.73 9.00 -17.41
N PHE A 30 35.88 9.80 -16.34
CA PHE A 30 34.94 10.83 -15.95
C PHE A 30 35.42 12.17 -16.48
N THR A 31 34.55 12.91 -17.17
CA THR A 31 34.82 14.29 -17.58
C THR A 31 33.87 15.20 -16.82
N ALA A 32 34.43 16.08 -15.97
CA ALA A 32 33.67 17.00 -15.14
C ALA A 32 33.05 18.14 -15.96
N GLU A 33 32.06 18.85 -15.39
CA GLU A 33 31.41 20.03 -15.99
C GLU A 33 32.43 21.11 -16.41
N CYS A 34 33.54 21.23 -15.67
CA CYS A 34 34.67 22.10 -15.99
C CYS A 34 35.60 21.59 -17.11
N SER A 35 35.20 20.56 -17.86
CA SER A 35 35.94 19.94 -18.97
C SER A 35 37.28 19.26 -18.60
N HIS A 36 37.56 19.06 -17.31
CA HIS A 36 38.69 18.26 -16.84
C HIS A 36 38.31 16.78 -16.76
N SER A 37 39.22 15.91 -17.21
CA SER A 37 39.00 14.46 -17.25
C SER A 37 39.87 13.72 -16.24
N PHE A 38 39.33 12.67 -15.64
CA PHE A 38 39.97 11.83 -14.63
C PHE A 38 39.58 10.36 -14.86
N HIS A 39 40.36 9.41 -14.33
CA HIS A 39 39.83 8.05 -14.17
C HIS A 39 38.69 8.09 -13.15
N PHE A 40 37.58 7.42 -13.46
CA PHE A 40 36.38 7.39 -12.63
C PHE A 40 36.68 6.97 -11.19
N LEU A 41 37.51 5.94 -11.00
CA LEU A 41 37.88 5.46 -9.66
C LEU A 41 38.74 6.47 -8.88
N CYS A 42 39.65 7.18 -9.56
CA CYS A 42 40.46 8.22 -8.95
C CYS A 42 39.60 9.35 -8.41
N ILE A 43 38.58 9.74 -9.17
CA ILE A 43 37.71 10.84 -8.76
C ILE A 43 36.64 10.42 -7.75
N ALA A 44 36.08 9.21 -7.87
CA ALA A 44 35.16 8.66 -6.89
C ALA A 44 35.79 8.59 -5.48
N ASN A 45 37.07 8.20 -5.38
CA ASN A 45 37.78 8.23 -4.10
C ASN A 45 38.00 9.65 -3.56
N ASN A 46 38.20 10.65 -4.42
CA ASN A 46 38.37 12.04 -3.98
C ASN A 46 37.06 12.61 -3.39
N VAL A 47 35.94 12.31 -4.03
CA VAL A 47 34.60 12.69 -3.58
C VAL A 47 34.20 11.98 -2.28
N LYS A 48 34.62 10.72 -2.09
CA LYS A 48 34.40 9.96 -0.85
C LYS A 48 34.97 10.65 0.40
N HIS A 49 36.00 11.47 0.25
CA HIS A 49 36.59 12.26 1.34
C HIS A 49 35.95 13.64 1.52
N GLY A 50 34.79 13.91 0.92
CA GLY A 50 34.03 15.15 1.09
C GLY A 50 34.44 16.30 0.15
N ASN A 51 35.35 16.05 -0.80
CA ASN A 51 35.78 17.07 -1.76
C ASN A 51 34.82 17.13 -2.96
N ILE A 52 33.98 18.16 -3.00
CA ILE A 52 32.99 18.41 -4.08
C ILE A 52 33.46 19.45 -5.11
N CYS A 53 34.76 19.69 -5.19
CA CYS A 53 35.37 20.64 -6.13
C CYS A 53 36.36 19.93 -7.05
N CYS A 54 36.46 20.39 -8.29
CA CYS A 54 37.46 19.90 -9.23
C CYS A 54 38.88 20.01 -8.64
N PRO A 55 39.69 18.93 -8.64
CA PRO A 55 41.06 18.97 -8.12
C PRO A 55 41.99 19.92 -8.90
N ILE A 56 41.63 20.27 -10.13
CA ILE A 56 42.44 21.11 -11.02
C ILE A 56 42.03 22.58 -10.91
N CYS A 57 40.75 22.90 -11.14
CA CYS A 57 40.27 24.29 -11.21
C CYS A 57 39.39 24.73 -10.05
N ARG A 58 39.11 23.85 -9.08
CA ARG A 58 38.28 24.08 -7.89
C ARG A 58 36.82 24.49 -8.15
N SER A 59 36.31 24.35 -9.39
CA SER A 59 34.89 24.50 -9.68
C SER A 59 34.06 23.49 -8.89
N LYS A 60 32.99 23.94 -8.22
CA LYS A 60 32.07 23.11 -7.44
C LYS A 60 31.19 22.28 -8.39
N TRP A 61 31.00 21.00 -8.11
CA TRP A 61 30.22 20.08 -8.96
C TRP A 61 28.78 19.94 -8.48
N ASN A 62 27.83 19.89 -9.43
CA ASN A 62 26.41 19.67 -9.14
C ASN A 62 26.05 18.18 -9.19
N ASP A 63 26.73 17.40 -10.04
CA ASP A 63 26.64 15.93 -10.10
C ASP A 63 27.94 15.26 -9.60
N VAL A 64 27.82 14.34 -8.64
CA VAL A 64 28.96 13.60 -8.06
C VAL A 64 28.95 12.11 -8.49
N PRO A 65 30.12 11.52 -8.84
CA PRO A 65 30.19 10.10 -9.19
C PRO A 65 29.89 9.16 -8.00
N PHE A 66 28.96 8.22 -8.19
CA PHE A 66 28.55 7.19 -7.22
C PHE A 66 29.47 5.95 -7.25
N GLN A 67 29.62 5.23 -6.12
CA GLN A 67 30.38 3.97 -6.02
C GLN A 67 29.41 2.78 -5.86
N ALA A 68 29.43 1.81 -6.78
CA ALA A 68 28.72 0.53 -6.62
C ALA A 68 29.58 -0.48 -5.81
N PRO A 69 28.99 -1.47 -5.10
CA PRO A 69 29.75 -2.48 -4.37
C PRO A 69 30.41 -3.48 -5.33
N THR A 70 31.67 -3.80 -5.07
CA THR A 70 32.45 -4.80 -5.82
C THR A 70 32.14 -6.21 -5.35
N ASN A 71 31.65 -7.08 -6.24
CA ASN A 71 31.73 -8.53 -6.07
C ASN A 71 32.57 -9.14 -7.19
N VAL A 72 33.59 -9.89 -6.79
CA VAL A 72 34.52 -10.63 -7.64
C VAL A 72 34.02 -12.06 -7.75
N ALA A 73 33.72 -12.52 -8.96
CA ALA A 73 33.88 -13.91 -9.36
C ALA A 73 34.06 -13.97 -10.88
N ALA A 74 35.25 -14.39 -11.30
CA ALA A 74 35.59 -14.62 -12.70
C ALA A 74 35.19 -16.04 -13.11
N THR A 75 34.53 -16.21 -14.27
CA THR A 75 34.86 -17.30 -15.22
C THR A 75 34.19 -17.10 -16.60
N GLN A 76 35.07 -16.94 -17.60
CA GLN A 76 35.09 -17.60 -18.91
C GLN A 76 33.96 -17.48 -19.97
N GLN A 77 34.43 -16.99 -21.14
CA GLN A 77 34.23 -17.50 -22.52
C GLN A 77 33.18 -16.86 -23.43
N ASN A 78 33.71 -16.04 -24.36
CA ASN A 78 33.51 -16.03 -25.82
C ASN A 78 32.22 -16.67 -26.39
N HIS A 79 31.45 -15.90 -27.15
CA HIS A 79 31.44 -16.03 -28.62
C HIS A 79 30.59 -14.92 -29.29
N LEU A 80 31.11 -14.43 -30.41
CA LEU A 80 30.50 -13.44 -31.30
C LEU A 80 29.20 -13.94 -31.92
N GLY A 81 28.22 -13.05 -32.03
CA GLY A 81 27.00 -13.24 -32.83
C GLY A 81 26.48 -11.90 -33.35
N HIS A 82 26.98 -11.49 -34.51
CA HIS A 82 26.48 -10.39 -35.33
C HIS A 82 24.95 -10.50 -35.56
N ILE A 83 24.20 -9.42 -35.29
CA ILE A 83 22.93 -9.17 -36.00
C ILE A 83 22.93 -7.72 -36.51
N HIS A 84 22.65 -7.62 -37.80
CA HIS A 84 22.73 -6.46 -38.66
C HIS A 84 21.71 -5.38 -38.27
N ASN A 85 22.20 -4.14 -38.19
CA ASN A 85 21.40 -2.94 -37.99
C ASN A 85 20.93 -2.44 -39.35
N GLY A 86 19.63 -2.15 -39.51
CA GLY A 86 19.05 -1.78 -40.79
C GLY A 86 17.72 -1.06 -40.69
N PHE A 87 17.68 0.12 -40.06
CA PHE A 87 16.63 1.10 -40.30
C PHE A 87 17.21 2.52 -40.32
N ASN A 88 17.47 3.01 -41.53
CA ASN A 88 17.61 4.43 -41.83
C ASN A 88 16.22 5.04 -41.93
N HIS A 89 15.83 5.92 -41.00
CA HIS A 89 14.84 6.95 -41.29
C HIS A 89 15.10 8.23 -40.48
N ARG A 90 15.54 9.25 -41.23
CA ARG A 90 15.44 10.71 -41.04
C ARG A 90 14.94 11.20 -39.67
N TYR A 91 15.88 11.61 -38.81
CA TYR A 91 15.61 12.59 -37.76
C TYR A 91 15.45 13.98 -38.39
N GLN A 92 14.21 14.46 -38.46
CA GLN A 92 13.95 15.88 -38.56
C GLN A 92 13.98 16.44 -37.14
N SER A 93 14.82 17.44 -36.95
CA SER A 93 15.11 18.12 -35.69
C SER A 93 13.85 18.74 -35.06
N HIS A 94 13.26 18.05 -34.09
CA HIS A 94 12.44 18.67 -33.06
C HIS A 94 12.98 18.24 -31.70
N LEU A 95 13.73 19.16 -31.06
CA LEU A 95 13.95 19.10 -29.63
C LEU A 95 12.58 19.05 -28.93
N PRO A 96 12.35 18.15 -27.95
CA PRO A 96 11.17 18.26 -27.11
C PRO A 96 11.23 19.61 -26.39
N LEU A 97 10.29 20.49 -26.69
CA LEU A 97 10.09 21.70 -25.92
C LEU A 97 9.78 21.27 -24.47
N LEU A 98 10.55 21.80 -23.53
CA LEU A 98 10.19 21.77 -22.10
C LEU A 98 8.73 22.23 -21.97
N PRO A 99 7.91 21.58 -21.12
CA PRO A 99 6.52 22.00 -20.92
C PRO A 99 6.48 23.50 -20.62
N GLN A 100 5.78 24.26 -21.46
CA GLN A 100 5.54 25.67 -21.16
C GLN A 100 4.75 25.74 -19.86
N VAL A 101 5.27 26.45 -18.86
CA VAL A 101 4.58 26.73 -17.61
C VAL A 101 3.43 27.68 -17.93
N HIS A 102 2.28 27.11 -18.32
CA HIS A 102 1.05 27.87 -18.41
C HIS A 102 0.59 28.21 -16.98
N PRO A 103 0.05 29.42 -16.74
CA PRO A 103 -0.59 29.74 -15.47
C PRO A 103 -1.62 28.67 -15.14
N GLU A 104 -1.61 28.17 -13.90
CA GLU A 104 -2.54 27.14 -13.46
C GLU A 104 -3.99 27.62 -13.69
N PRO A 105 -4.85 26.84 -14.35
CA PRO A 105 -6.22 27.26 -14.62
C PRO A 105 -7.01 27.38 -13.32
N LEU A 106 -7.95 28.34 -13.28
CA LEU A 106 -8.82 28.59 -12.12
C LEU A 106 -9.79 27.43 -11.83
N SER A 107 -9.98 26.52 -12.79
CA SER A 107 -10.79 25.30 -12.66
C SER A 107 -10.10 24.11 -13.34
N PHE A 108 -10.39 22.90 -12.85
CA PHE A 108 -9.79 21.63 -13.29
C PHE A 108 -10.70 20.76 -14.16
N SER A 109 -11.65 21.38 -14.86
CA SER A 109 -12.54 20.71 -15.82
C SER A 109 -11.91 20.52 -17.21
N ASP A 110 -10.59 20.46 -17.29
CA ASP A 110 -9.79 20.26 -18.51
C ASP A 110 -9.43 18.79 -18.76
N ASP A 111 -10.10 17.86 -18.06
CA ASP A 111 -9.86 16.41 -18.15
C ASP A 111 -10.23 15.83 -19.53
N GLU A 112 -9.44 14.86 -20.00
CA GLU A 112 -9.76 14.14 -21.23
C GLU A 112 -11.06 13.33 -21.07
N PRO A 113 -11.96 13.33 -22.09
CA PRO A 113 -13.21 12.57 -22.03
C PRO A 113 -12.93 11.07 -21.83
N LEU A 114 -13.93 10.26 -21.51
CA LEU A 114 -13.80 8.79 -21.49
C LEU A 114 -14.07 8.20 -22.88
N PRO A 115 -13.45 7.06 -23.25
CA PRO A 115 -13.72 6.44 -24.53
C PRO A 115 -15.13 5.85 -24.51
N SER A 116 -15.82 5.93 -25.64
CA SER A 116 -17.08 5.24 -25.87
C SER A 116 -16.81 3.74 -26.04
N THR A 117 -16.59 3.03 -24.95
CA THR A 117 -16.46 1.57 -24.93
C THR A 117 -17.65 0.98 -24.20
N SER A 118 -18.47 0.22 -24.92
CA SER A 118 -19.39 -0.75 -24.31
C SER A 118 -18.56 -1.78 -23.56
N PRO A 119 -18.84 -2.07 -22.27
CA PRO A 119 -18.12 -3.11 -21.55
C PRO A 119 -18.26 -4.41 -22.33
N SER A 120 -17.14 -4.93 -22.84
CA SER A 120 -17.10 -6.26 -23.46
C SER A 120 -17.45 -7.26 -22.38
N ARG A 121 -18.66 -7.82 -22.46
CA ARG A 121 -19.14 -8.91 -21.60
C ARG A 121 -18.20 -10.11 -21.78
N PHE A 122 -17.25 -10.27 -20.86
CA PHE A 122 -16.49 -11.51 -20.73
C PHE A 122 -17.22 -12.47 -19.78
N SER A 123 -16.92 -13.76 -19.95
CA SER A 123 -17.76 -14.90 -19.59
C SER A 123 -18.05 -15.05 -18.09
N GLY A 124 -19.34 -15.21 -17.76
CA GLY A 124 -19.88 -15.81 -16.52
C GLY A 124 -19.61 -15.03 -15.22
N PRO A 125 -20.64 -14.72 -14.39
CA PRO A 125 -20.39 -14.08 -13.12
C PRO A 125 -19.71 -15.06 -12.15
N GLN A 126 -18.45 -14.81 -11.81
CA GLN A 126 -17.92 -15.27 -10.53
C GLN A 126 -18.33 -14.23 -9.51
N ASN A 127 -19.30 -14.57 -8.68
CA ASN A 127 -19.80 -13.68 -7.65
C ASN A 127 -18.84 -13.66 -6.46
N VAL A 128 -18.93 -12.58 -5.67
CA VAL A 128 -18.46 -12.59 -4.28
C VAL A 128 -18.98 -13.86 -3.59
N THR A 129 -18.11 -14.53 -2.82
CA THR A 129 -18.46 -15.72 -2.05
C THR A 129 -18.53 -15.40 -0.57
N ILE A 130 -19.55 -15.91 0.11
CA ILE A 130 -19.72 -15.80 1.57
C ILE A 130 -19.44 -17.17 2.17
N ARG A 131 -18.61 -17.23 3.21
CA ARG A 131 -18.35 -18.43 4.01
C ARG A 131 -18.59 -18.12 5.47
N THR A 132 -19.06 -19.10 6.22
CA THR A 132 -19.38 -18.94 7.64
C THR A 132 -18.85 -20.10 8.46
N TYR A 133 -18.31 -19.81 9.63
CA TYR A 133 -17.76 -20.80 10.54
C TYR A 133 -18.25 -20.51 11.96
N THR A 134 -18.62 -21.56 12.70
CA THR A 134 -19.02 -21.44 14.10
C THR A 134 -17.90 -21.96 14.99
N GLU A 135 -17.70 -21.37 16.17
CA GLU A 135 -16.63 -21.80 17.10
C GLU A 135 -16.71 -23.29 17.42
N TYR A 136 -17.93 -23.75 17.69
CA TYR A 136 -18.28 -25.16 17.86
C TYR A 136 -19.38 -25.53 16.86
N SER A 137 -19.38 -26.78 16.40
CA SER A 137 -20.45 -27.30 15.53
C SER A 137 -21.75 -27.58 16.30
N ALA A 138 -21.68 -27.64 17.63
CA ALA A 138 -22.78 -27.95 18.52
C ALA A 138 -22.75 -27.09 19.79
N ILE A 139 -23.89 -26.96 20.49
CA ILE A 139 -24.02 -26.43 21.86
C ILE A 139 -25.05 -27.30 22.60
N PRO A 140 -24.87 -27.70 23.88
CA PRO A 140 -25.85 -28.54 24.56
C PRO A 140 -27.24 -27.88 24.58
N VAL A 141 -28.29 -28.71 24.51
CA VAL A 141 -29.68 -28.22 24.46
C VAL A 141 -30.06 -27.34 25.67
N ALA A 142 -29.50 -27.65 26.84
CA ALA A 142 -29.77 -26.98 28.10
C ALA A 142 -28.90 -25.74 28.33
N GLU A 143 -27.97 -25.45 27.41
CA GLU A 143 -26.99 -24.39 27.57
C GLU A 143 -27.33 -23.16 26.70
N SER A 144 -27.17 -21.99 27.32
CA SER A 144 -27.18 -20.70 26.65
C SER A 144 -25.75 -20.17 26.57
N ARG A 145 -25.37 -19.59 25.44
CA ARG A 145 -24.07 -18.93 25.24
C ARG A 145 -24.29 -17.44 24.99
N PRO A 146 -23.86 -16.55 25.88
CA PRO A 146 -24.08 -15.11 25.72
C PRO A 146 -23.22 -14.46 24.65
N THR A 147 -22.08 -15.06 24.32
CA THR A 147 -21.08 -14.51 23.40
C THR A 147 -20.50 -15.60 22.49
N PHE A 148 -21.37 -16.29 21.75
CA PHE A 148 -20.98 -17.33 20.80
C PHE A 148 -20.45 -16.70 19.49
N PRO A 149 -19.19 -16.93 19.09
CA PRO A 149 -18.64 -16.33 17.88
C PRO A 149 -19.04 -17.12 16.63
N VAL A 150 -19.49 -16.38 15.61
CA VAL A 150 -19.63 -16.85 14.24
C VAL A 150 -18.72 -16.01 13.34
N LEU A 151 -17.79 -16.64 12.66
CA LEU A 151 -16.96 -16.01 11.65
C LEU A 151 -17.73 -15.91 10.34
N VAL A 152 -17.79 -14.72 9.77
CA VAL A 152 -18.31 -14.47 8.43
C VAL A 152 -17.16 -13.97 7.56
N SER A 153 -16.83 -14.74 6.53
CA SER A 153 -15.82 -14.40 5.51
C SER A 153 -16.51 -14.03 4.20
N VAL A 154 -16.08 -12.92 3.61
CA VAL A 154 -16.49 -12.44 2.30
C VAL A 154 -15.26 -12.36 1.41
N ARG A 155 -15.24 -13.11 0.31
CA ARG A 155 -14.13 -13.13 -0.65
C ARG A 155 -14.59 -12.67 -2.03
N ALA A 156 -13.84 -11.74 -2.59
CA ALA A 156 -14.06 -11.23 -3.94
C ALA A 156 -13.59 -12.22 -5.02
N PRO A 157 -14.20 -12.20 -6.21
CA PRO A 157 -13.79 -13.06 -7.31
C PRO A 157 -12.39 -12.65 -7.85
N PRO A 158 -11.70 -13.56 -8.56
CA PRO A 158 -10.47 -13.24 -9.27
C PRO A 158 -10.71 -12.30 -10.45
N LEU A 159 -9.66 -11.58 -10.89
CA LEU A 159 -9.71 -10.77 -12.11
C LEU A 159 -9.97 -11.64 -13.34
N GLN A 160 -10.93 -11.24 -14.17
CA GLN A 160 -11.17 -11.88 -15.46
C GLN A 160 -10.19 -11.35 -16.51
N GLY A 161 -9.31 -12.23 -17.00
CA GLY A 161 -8.18 -11.86 -17.86
C GLY A 161 -7.04 -11.26 -17.01
N GLY A 162 -5.80 -11.69 -17.27
CA GLY A 162 -4.63 -11.26 -16.48
C GLY A 162 -4.47 -9.74 -16.38
N ALA A 163 -3.67 -9.26 -15.42
CA ALA A 163 -3.47 -7.83 -15.10
C ALA A 163 -3.11 -6.93 -16.30
N ASN A 164 -2.64 -7.51 -17.41
CA ASN A 164 -2.29 -6.83 -18.67
C ASN A 164 -3.39 -6.89 -19.76
N SER A 165 -4.58 -7.38 -19.45
CA SER A 165 -5.66 -7.54 -20.43
C SER A 165 -6.74 -6.46 -20.28
N HIS A 166 -7.38 -6.12 -21.40
CA HIS A 166 -8.44 -5.13 -21.56
C HIS A 166 -9.74 -5.37 -20.74
N GLY A 167 -9.68 -6.21 -19.68
CA GLY A 167 -10.82 -6.63 -18.86
C GLY A 167 -10.89 -6.00 -17.46
N ARG A 168 -9.91 -5.19 -17.05
CA ARG A 168 -9.95 -4.49 -15.74
C ARG A 168 -10.65 -3.14 -15.82
N THR A 169 -11.26 -2.75 -14.70
CA THR A 169 -11.91 -1.44 -14.54
C THR A 169 -10.88 -0.31 -14.61
N PRO A 170 -11.14 0.76 -15.39
CA PRO A 170 -10.26 1.91 -15.45
C PRO A 170 -10.34 2.74 -14.16
N ILE A 171 -9.24 3.41 -13.80
CA ILE A 171 -9.14 4.20 -12.58
C ILE A 171 -8.84 5.69 -12.84
N ASP A 172 -9.28 6.55 -11.93
CA ASP A 172 -8.80 7.93 -11.79
C ASP A 172 -7.84 8.01 -10.61
N LEU A 173 -6.55 8.20 -10.86
CA LEU A 173 -5.52 8.29 -9.83
C LEU A 173 -4.98 9.72 -9.73
N VAL A 174 -4.92 10.26 -8.52
CA VAL A 174 -4.21 11.51 -8.24
C VAL A 174 -3.05 11.24 -7.30
N THR A 175 -1.84 11.60 -7.72
CA THR A 175 -0.67 11.56 -6.84
C THR A 175 -0.41 12.94 -6.26
N VAL A 176 -0.33 13.02 -4.93
CA VAL A 176 -0.03 14.22 -4.16
C VAL A 176 1.35 14.03 -3.55
N LEU A 177 2.34 14.73 -4.09
CA LEU A 177 3.75 14.46 -3.91
C LEU A 177 4.44 15.61 -3.16
N ASP A 178 5.01 15.29 -2.01
CA ASP A 178 5.85 16.21 -1.26
C ASP A 178 7.15 16.48 -2.03
N VAL A 179 7.40 17.76 -2.32
CA VAL A 179 8.65 18.25 -2.92
C VAL A 179 9.31 19.29 -2.03
N SER A 180 9.09 19.22 -0.73
CA SER A 180 9.75 20.07 0.27
C SER A 180 11.27 19.89 0.28
N GLY A 181 11.98 20.81 0.94
CA GLY A 181 13.45 20.75 1.05
C GLY A 181 13.98 19.45 1.69
N SER A 182 13.21 18.78 2.57
CA SER A 182 13.59 17.51 3.19
C SER A 182 13.69 16.36 2.18
N MET A 183 12.96 16.46 1.08
CA MET A 183 12.97 15.49 -0.02
C MET A 183 14.22 15.57 -0.92
N PHE A 184 15.16 16.49 -0.65
CA PHE A 184 16.36 16.66 -1.46
C PHE A 184 17.24 15.40 -1.50
N GLY A 185 17.99 15.23 -2.59
CA GLY A 185 18.92 14.12 -2.78
C GLY A 185 18.23 12.82 -3.20
N THR A 186 18.48 11.73 -2.47
CA THR A 186 18.01 10.39 -2.85
C THR A 186 16.49 10.24 -2.73
N LYS A 187 15.84 10.91 -1.78
CA LYS A 187 14.39 10.79 -1.53
C LYS A 187 13.55 11.19 -2.74
N ILE A 188 13.79 12.37 -3.32
CA ILE A 188 13.08 12.81 -4.53
C ILE A 188 13.40 11.92 -5.74
N ALA A 189 14.64 11.43 -5.88
CA ALA A 189 15.00 10.53 -6.98
C ALA A 189 14.21 9.21 -6.93
N LEU A 190 13.98 8.69 -5.72
CA LEU A 190 13.19 7.49 -5.49
C LEU A 190 11.70 7.72 -5.65
N LEU A 191 11.19 8.86 -5.18
CA LEU A 191 9.81 9.29 -5.43
C LEU A 191 9.56 9.31 -6.94
N LYS A 192 10.44 9.94 -7.72
CA LYS A 192 10.33 9.94 -9.18
C LYS A 192 10.33 8.53 -9.75
N ARG A 193 11.23 7.65 -9.28
CA ARG A 193 11.28 6.25 -9.70
C ARG A 193 9.99 5.48 -9.38
N ALA A 194 9.43 5.67 -8.19
CA ALA A 194 8.18 5.05 -7.78
C ALA A 194 7.01 5.54 -8.65
N VAL A 195 6.90 6.86 -8.89
CA VAL A 195 5.85 7.42 -9.75
C VAL A 195 6.02 6.98 -11.21
N ARG A 196 7.24 6.85 -11.73
CA ARG A 196 7.49 6.25 -13.06
C ARG A 196 6.98 4.81 -13.12
N PHE A 197 7.20 4.01 -12.08
CA PHE A 197 6.65 2.66 -12.01
C PHE A 197 5.12 2.67 -12.05
N VAL A 198 4.46 3.61 -11.36
CA VAL A 198 3.01 3.81 -11.48
C VAL A 198 2.61 4.11 -12.93
N ILE A 199 3.22 5.11 -13.56
CA ILE A 199 2.93 5.53 -14.95
C ILE A 199 3.06 4.36 -15.93
N GLN A 200 4.06 3.49 -15.76
CA GLN A 200 4.29 2.33 -16.62
C GLN A 200 3.20 1.25 -16.49
N ASN A 201 2.60 1.10 -15.32
CA ASN A 201 1.58 0.07 -15.03
C ASN A 201 0.13 0.56 -15.23
N LEU A 202 -0.10 1.88 -15.32
CA LEU A 202 -1.40 2.43 -15.68
C LEU A 202 -1.71 2.19 -17.16
N GLY A 203 -2.88 1.65 -17.48
CA GLY A 203 -3.34 1.36 -18.84
C GLY A 203 -3.85 2.60 -19.58
N PRO A 204 -4.07 2.51 -20.91
CA PRO A 204 -4.52 3.65 -21.74
C PRO A 204 -5.90 4.20 -21.38
N TYR A 205 -6.68 3.47 -20.57
CA TYR A 205 -8.00 3.87 -20.08
C TYR A 205 -7.96 4.48 -18.66
N ASP A 206 -6.85 4.33 -17.95
CA ASP A 206 -6.66 4.99 -16.67
C ASP A 206 -6.27 6.44 -16.89
N ARG A 207 -6.61 7.28 -15.91
CA ARG A 207 -6.20 8.68 -15.88
C ARG A 207 -5.33 8.96 -14.66
N LEU A 208 -4.28 9.75 -14.86
CA LEU A 208 -3.37 10.20 -13.82
C LEU A 208 -3.36 11.71 -13.77
N ALA A 209 -3.43 12.29 -12.58
CA ALA A 209 -3.02 13.66 -12.30
C ALA A 209 -1.88 13.67 -11.29
N ILE A 210 -0.98 14.64 -11.41
CA ILE A 210 0.14 14.80 -10.48
C ILE A 210 0.06 16.19 -9.88
N VAL A 211 -0.07 16.22 -8.55
CA VAL A 211 -0.02 17.41 -7.72
C VAL A 211 1.27 17.35 -6.92
N SER A 212 2.08 18.40 -6.98
CA SER A 212 3.24 18.55 -6.09
C SER A 212 2.95 19.62 -5.06
N PHE A 213 3.48 19.49 -3.85
CA PHE A 213 3.36 20.51 -2.82
C PHE A 213 4.67 20.77 -2.09
N SER A 214 4.87 22.03 -1.72
CA SER A 214 5.90 22.47 -0.79
C SER A 214 5.31 23.55 0.14
N ASN A 215 5.67 24.83 -0.02
CA ASN A 215 4.95 25.94 0.61
C ASN A 215 3.55 26.17 0.03
N THR A 216 3.34 25.74 -1.21
CA THR A 216 2.08 25.83 -1.94
C THR A 216 1.91 24.55 -2.75
N ALA A 217 0.67 24.22 -3.11
CA ALA A 217 0.36 23.09 -3.96
C ALA A 217 0.14 23.53 -5.41
N THR A 218 0.64 22.75 -6.35
CA THR A 218 0.53 23.00 -7.80
C THR A 218 0.21 21.70 -8.53
N ARG A 219 -0.77 21.73 -9.44
CA ARG A 219 -1.03 20.62 -10.35
C ARG A 219 -0.03 20.63 -11.51
N VAL A 220 1.03 19.84 -11.40
CA VAL A 220 2.11 19.75 -12.40
C VAL A 220 1.73 18.90 -13.62
N PHE A 221 0.74 18.02 -13.49
CA PHE A 221 0.18 17.25 -14.60
C PHE A 221 -1.35 17.17 -14.48
N PRO A 222 -2.12 17.63 -15.48
CA PRO A 222 -3.58 17.56 -15.47
C PRO A 222 -4.06 16.11 -15.56
N LEU A 223 -5.32 15.86 -15.18
CA LEU A 223 -5.91 14.52 -15.22
C LEU A 223 -6.06 14.05 -16.68
N ARG A 224 -5.11 13.22 -17.14
CA ARG A 224 -5.03 12.76 -18.54
C ARG A 224 -4.90 11.25 -18.61
N ARG A 225 -5.33 10.68 -19.74
CA ARG A 225 -5.24 9.24 -19.96
C ARG A 225 -3.79 8.80 -20.13
N MET A 226 -3.45 7.61 -19.63
CA MET A 226 -2.11 7.02 -19.76
C MET A 226 -1.93 6.29 -21.09
N THR A 227 -2.29 6.97 -22.19
CA THR A 227 -1.90 6.60 -23.57
C THR A 227 -0.38 6.74 -23.75
N VAL A 228 0.17 6.37 -24.91
CA VAL A 228 1.61 6.52 -25.18
C VAL A 228 2.07 7.97 -24.92
N ASP A 229 1.39 8.94 -25.52
CA ASP A 229 1.68 10.38 -25.35
C ASP A 229 1.43 10.86 -23.92
N GLY A 230 0.37 10.35 -23.28
CA GLY A 230 0.03 10.70 -21.90
C GLY A 230 1.08 10.22 -20.90
N ARG A 231 1.61 9.00 -21.08
CA ARG A 231 2.71 8.45 -20.28
C ARG A 231 4.01 9.21 -20.47
N GLU A 232 4.35 9.56 -21.72
CA GLU A 232 5.55 10.36 -22.02
C GLU A 232 5.45 11.76 -21.39
N SER A 233 4.29 12.41 -21.53
CA SER A 233 4.04 13.72 -20.92
C SER A 233 4.11 13.66 -19.39
N ALA A 234 3.52 12.62 -18.77
CA ALA A 234 3.58 12.41 -17.33
C ALA A 234 5.02 12.14 -16.84
N PHE A 235 5.79 11.38 -17.61
CA PHE A 235 7.20 11.12 -17.33
C PHE A 235 8.00 12.44 -17.28
N LEU A 236 7.83 13.31 -18.28
CA LEU A 236 8.48 14.62 -18.31
C LEU A 236 8.05 15.52 -17.13
N ALA A 237 6.77 15.48 -16.75
CA ALA A 237 6.28 16.20 -15.58
C ALA A 237 6.96 15.71 -14.28
N VAL A 238 7.11 14.39 -14.11
CA VAL A 238 7.84 13.80 -12.97
C VAL A 238 9.32 14.20 -12.99
N GLU A 239 9.97 14.19 -14.17
CA GLU A 239 11.36 14.64 -14.29
C GLU A 239 11.55 16.09 -13.88
N SER A 240 10.55 16.94 -14.10
CA SER A 240 10.60 18.36 -13.77
C SER A 240 10.58 18.66 -12.27
N LEU A 241 10.11 17.72 -11.42
CA LEU A 241 10.00 17.94 -9.98
C LEU A 241 11.35 18.27 -9.34
N ARG A 242 11.38 19.26 -8.45
CA ARG A 242 12.57 19.70 -7.71
C ARG A 242 12.19 19.91 -6.24
N ALA A 243 13.05 19.44 -5.34
CA ALA A 243 12.86 19.64 -3.91
C ALA A 243 13.19 21.09 -3.53
N HIS A 244 12.24 21.78 -2.89
CA HIS A 244 12.41 23.14 -2.39
C HIS A 244 11.34 23.48 -1.34
N GLY A 245 11.60 24.49 -0.50
CA GLY A 245 10.55 25.08 0.35
C GLY A 245 10.13 24.23 1.55
N GLY A 246 8.98 24.61 2.13
CA GLY A 246 8.33 23.97 3.28
C GLY A 246 7.35 22.85 2.88
N THR A 247 6.41 22.52 3.77
CA THR A 247 5.51 21.37 3.64
C THR A 247 4.07 21.79 4.01
N ASP A 248 3.17 21.89 3.03
CA ASP A 248 1.73 22.18 3.16
C ASP A 248 0.89 20.99 2.66
N ILE A 249 0.68 20.00 3.55
CA ILE A 249 -0.05 18.77 3.23
C ILE A 249 -1.52 19.09 2.95
N VAL A 250 -2.10 20.01 3.72
CA VAL A 250 -3.51 20.42 3.58
C VAL A 250 -3.75 21.03 2.20
N GLY A 251 -2.88 21.95 1.75
CA GLY A 251 -2.97 22.54 0.42
C GLY A 251 -2.85 21.50 -0.69
N GLY A 252 -1.91 20.56 -0.55
CA GLY A 252 -1.73 19.44 -1.49
C GLY A 252 -2.98 18.59 -1.63
N LEU A 253 -3.55 18.15 -0.51
CA LEU A 253 -4.77 17.34 -0.48
C LEU A 253 -5.99 18.10 -0.99
N LYS A 254 -6.17 19.38 -0.62
CA LYS A 254 -7.24 20.23 -1.17
C LYS A 254 -7.19 20.27 -2.68
N LYS A 255 -6.00 20.45 -3.24
CA LYS A 255 -5.79 20.48 -4.69
C LYS A 255 -6.09 19.11 -5.33
N GLY A 256 -5.61 18.02 -4.73
CA GLY A 256 -5.86 16.67 -5.23
C GLY A 256 -7.34 16.29 -5.24
N VAL A 257 -8.08 16.64 -4.18
CA VAL A 257 -9.53 16.45 -4.09
C VAL A 257 -10.25 17.32 -5.12
N GLN A 258 -9.85 18.60 -5.25
CA GLN A 258 -10.43 19.52 -6.23
C GLN A 258 -10.30 18.98 -7.68
N VAL A 259 -9.17 18.37 -8.03
CA VAL A 259 -8.98 17.71 -9.34
C VAL A 259 -10.00 16.60 -9.57
N LEU A 260 -10.32 15.82 -8.54
CA LEU A 260 -11.34 14.78 -8.64
C LEU A 260 -12.76 15.35 -8.62
N GLU A 261 -13.04 16.41 -7.88
CA GLU A 261 -14.39 16.98 -7.82
C GLU A 261 -14.80 17.71 -9.10
N GLU A 262 -13.87 18.44 -9.72
CA GLU A 262 -14.13 19.31 -10.87
C GLU A 262 -14.00 18.60 -12.23
N ARG A 263 -13.64 17.31 -12.24
CA ARG A 263 -13.53 16.51 -13.47
C ARG A 263 -14.89 16.29 -14.13
N ARG A 264 -14.93 16.38 -15.45
CA ARG A 264 -16.17 16.26 -16.25
C ARG A 264 -16.62 14.81 -16.39
N ALA A 265 -15.68 13.89 -16.56
CA ALA A 265 -15.97 12.47 -16.65
C ALA A 265 -15.38 11.72 -15.46
N ARG A 266 -15.98 10.58 -15.06
CA ARG A 266 -15.56 9.81 -13.88
C ARG A 266 -15.32 8.36 -14.26
N ASN A 267 -14.10 7.87 -14.06
CA ASN A 267 -13.88 6.43 -14.05
C ASN A 267 -14.57 5.81 -12.82
N PRO A 268 -14.95 4.52 -12.87
CA PRO A 268 -15.70 3.89 -11.78
C PRO A 268 -14.94 3.89 -10.46
N VAL A 269 -13.60 3.74 -10.51
CA VAL A 269 -12.73 3.74 -9.33
C VAL A 269 -11.92 5.03 -9.31
N SER A 270 -11.77 5.63 -8.13
CA SER A 270 -10.93 6.82 -7.93
C SER A 270 -10.15 6.71 -6.63
N SER A 271 -8.92 7.21 -6.60
CA SER A 271 -8.08 7.18 -5.41
C SER A 271 -7.03 8.29 -5.42
N ILE A 272 -6.60 8.71 -4.23
CA ILE A 272 -5.50 9.64 -4.02
C ILE A 272 -4.35 8.89 -3.34
N ILE A 273 -3.13 9.06 -3.85
CA ILE A 273 -1.90 8.62 -3.19
C ILE A 273 -1.16 9.86 -2.68
N LEU A 274 -0.98 9.96 -1.37
CA LEU A 274 -0.19 11.01 -0.72
C LEU A 274 1.16 10.44 -0.29
N LEU A 275 2.25 11.07 -0.70
CA LEU A 275 3.61 10.73 -0.26
C LEU A 275 4.24 11.94 0.40
N SER A 276 4.71 11.79 1.63
CA SER A 276 5.36 12.86 2.41
C SER A 276 6.46 12.31 3.31
N ASP A 277 7.56 13.05 3.45
CA ASP A 277 8.63 12.76 4.41
C ASP A 277 8.71 13.79 5.56
N GLY A 278 7.96 14.89 5.46
CA GLY A 278 7.99 15.98 6.41
C GLY A 278 6.82 16.00 7.40
N ARG A 279 6.95 16.89 8.38
CA ARG A 279 5.84 17.38 9.22
C ARG A 279 5.27 18.62 8.57
N ASP A 280 3.96 18.83 8.64
CA ASP A 280 3.34 20.06 8.12
C ASP A 280 3.91 21.27 8.88
N ASN A 281 4.74 22.04 8.20
CA ASN A 281 5.49 23.16 8.77
C ASN A 281 4.68 24.47 8.72
N CYS A 282 3.55 24.50 8.01
CA CYS A 282 2.69 25.68 7.93
C CYS A 282 1.81 25.88 9.18
N ILE A 283 1.97 25.05 10.21
CA ILE A 283 1.25 25.13 11.49
C ILE A 283 2.01 25.94 12.57
N TYR A 284 3.25 26.39 12.30
CA TYR A 284 4.09 27.04 13.31
C TYR A 284 3.69 28.48 13.72
N ASP A 285 2.52 28.98 13.31
CA ASP A 285 2.03 30.31 13.70
C ASP A 285 1.15 30.31 14.98
N SER A 286 1.04 29.19 15.70
CA SER A 286 0.45 29.18 17.05
C SER A 286 1.46 28.76 18.12
N GLN A 287 1.70 29.66 19.07
CA GLN A 287 2.57 29.49 20.25
C GLN A 287 1.99 28.49 21.28
N ASN A 288 1.39 27.38 20.86
CA ASN A 288 0.87 26.35 21.76
C ASN A 288 1.27 24.95 21.26
N THR A 289 2.51 24.56 21.58
CA THR A 289 3.15 23.29 21.18
C THR A 289 2.61 22.04 21.91
N SER A 290 1.45 22.13 22.58
CA SER A 290 0.96 21.08 23.48
C SER A 290 -0.57 20.96 23.49
N SER A 291 -1.25 21.20 22.36
CA SER A 291 -2.70 20.99 22.29
C SER A 291 -3.03 19.53 21.92
N PRO A 292 -3.83 18.80 22.73
CA PRO A 292 -4.26 17.43 22.42
C PRO A 292 -5.16 17.32 21.17
N ASN A 293 -5.57 18.44 20.56
CA ASN A 293 -6.50 18.51 19.43
C ASN A 293 -5.86 18.77 18.07
N ARG A 294 -4.53 18.73 17.93
CA ARG A 294 -3.84 19.08 16.66
C ARG A 294 -4.31 18.27 15.46
N VAL A 295 -4.53 16.97 15.62
CA VAL A 295 -5.00 16.08 14.55
C VAL A 295 -6.43 16.45 14.15
N SER A 296 -7.32 16.68 15.12
CA SER A 296 -8.70 17.08 14.86
C SER A 296 -8.78 18.45 14.17
N GLU A 297 -7.97 19.42 14.60
CA GLU A 297 -7.84 20.72 13.95
C GLU A 297 -7.32 20.58 12.50
N PHE A 298 -6.36 19.69 12.28
CA PHE A 298 -5.84 19.39 10.95
C PHE A 298 -6.93 18.79 10.05
N LEU A 299 -7.65 17.75 10.52
CA LEU A 299 -8.71 17.09 9.77
C LEU A 299 -9.87 18.06 9.45
N ASN A 300 -10.22 18.95 10.37
CA ASN A 300 -11.25 19.98 10.15
C ASN A 300 -10.88 20.99 9.04
N ARG A 301 -9.58 21.12 8.70
CA ARG A 301 -9.14 21.98 7.59
C ARG A 301 -9.18 21.28 6.24
N LEU A 302 -9.27 19.95 6.20
CA LEU A 302 -9.47 19.20 4.97
C LEU A 302 -10.88 19.47 4.42
N PRO A 303 -11.07 19.42 3.10
CA PRO A 303 -12.41 19.53 2.52
C PRO A 303 -13.39 18.57 3.19
N ALA A 304 -14.64 19.00 3.43
CA ALA A 304 -15.68 18.11 3.92
C ALA A 304 -15.86 16.89 2.98
N SER A 305 -15.57 17.07 1.70
CA SER A 305 -15.52 16.00 0.72
C SER A 305 -14.43 14.97 0.95
N VAL A 306 -13.34 15.23 1.67
CA VAL A 306 -12.44 14.12 2.09
C VAL A 306 -13.20 13.11 2.96
N HIS A 307 -14.13 13.60 3.78
CA HIS A 307 -14.98 12.78 4.64
C HIS A 307 -16.22 12.24 3.92
N CYS A 308 -16.69 12.91 2.85
CA CYS A 308 -17.97 12.60 2.18
C CYS A 308 -17.85 12.09 0.72
N SER A 309 -16.69 12.18 0.06
CA SER A 309 -16.55 11.93 -1.40
C SER A 309 -16.27 10.48 -1.78
N ASN A 310 -16.22 9.55 -0.81
CA ASN A 310 -15.88 8.14 -1.03
C ASN A 310 -14.53 7.92 -1.77
N VAL A 311 -13.63 8.91 -1.79
CA VAL A 311 -12.31 8.76 -2.42
C VAL A 311 -11.27 8.36 -1.36
N PRO A 312 -10.73 7.13 -1.41
CA PRO A 312 -9.69 6.70 -0.48
C PRO A 312 -8.37 7.43 -0.71
N ILE A 313 -7.78 7.93 0.39
CA ILE A 313 -6.45 8.54 0.41
C ILE A 313 -5.46 7.56 1.04
N HIS A 314 -4.62 6.95 0.22
CA HIS A 314 -3.52 6.10 0.70
C HIS A 314 -2.31 6.98 1.00
N THR A 315 -1.82 6.93 2.23
CA THR A 315 -0.73 7.78 2.71
C THR A 315 0.55 6.95 2.87
N PHE A 316 1.66 7.51 2.41
CA PHE A 316 2.98 6.90 2.49
C PHE A 316 3.90 7.83 3.27
N GLY A 317 4.24 7.42 4.49
CA GLY A 317 5.19 8.11 5.34
C GLY A 317 6.61 7.64 5.04
N PHE A 318 7.48 8.56 4.63
CA PHE A 318 8.85 8.24 4.23
C PHE A 318 9.86 8.61 5.32
N GLY A 319 10.71 7.66 5.70
CA GLY A 319 11.79 7.87 6.67
C GLY A 319 11.30 8.18 8.09
N THR A 320 12.19 8.60 8.99
CA THR A 320 11.87 8.84 10.41
C THR A 320 11.27 10.21 10.70
N ASP A 321 11.28 11.12 9.72
CA ASP A 321 11.02 12.54 9.95
C ASP A 321 9.55 12.94 9.72
N HIS A 322 8.76 12.05 9.12
CA HIS A 322 7.36 12.32 8.79
C HIS A 322 6.44 12.33 10.01
N ASP A 323 5.32 13.05 9.92
CA ASP A 323 4.26 13.00 10.93
C ASP A 323 3.36 11.77 10.72
N ALA A 324 3.77 10.63 11.27
CA ALA A 324 3.04 9.37 11.17
C ALA A 324 1.59 9.47 11.70
N THR A 325 1.35 10.25 12.76
CA THR A 325 0.03 10.41 13.36
C THR A 325 -0.91 11.14 12.42
N THR A 326 -0.46 12.25 11.83
CA THR A 326 -1.25 13.02 10.86
C THR A 326 -1.50 12.21 9.58
N MET A 327 -0.46 11.54 9.05
CA MET A 327 -0.58 10.70 7.84
C MET A 327 -1.53 9.52 8.04
N HIS A 328 -1.47 8.86 9.20
CA HIS A 328 -2.43 7.82 9.57
C HIS A 328 -3.85 8.38 9.63
N ALA A 329 -4.07 9.49 10.35
CA ALA A 329 -5.39 10.10 10.51
C ALA A 329 -6.04 10.52 9.17
N ILE A 330 -5.26 11.02 8.21
CA ILE A 330 -5.74 11.33 6.85
C ILE A 330 -6.25 10.06 6.15
N SER A 331 -5.48 8.97 6.18
CA SER A 331 -5.89 7.72 5.54
C SER A 331 -7.10 7.09 6.23
N ASP A 332 -7.12 7.12 7.56
CA ASP A 332 -8.16 6.52 8.40
C ASP A 332 -9.51 7.23 8.20
N SER A 333 -9.50 8.55 8.04
CA SER A 333 -10.71 9.35 7.77
C SER A 333 -11.27 9.19 6.35
N SER A 334 -10.52 8.60 5.41
CA SER A 334 -10.91 8.45 4.01
C SER A 334 -11.10 7.00 3.55
N SER A 335 -11.06 6.01 4.45
CA SER A 335 -11.03 4.58 4.09
C SER A 335 -9.80 4.15 3.26
N GLY A 336 -8.74 4.95 3.32
CA GLY A 336 -7.44 4.64 2.75
C GLY A 336 -6.57 3.85 3.71
N THR A 337 -5.31 3.66 3.34
CA THR A 337 -4.33 2.92 4.14
C THR A 337 -3.08 3.76 4.38
N PHE A 338 -2.48 3.62 5.56
CA PHE A 338 -1.18 4.20 5.87
C PHE A 338 -0.08 3.15 5.73
N SER A 339 0.95 3.46 4.95
CA SER A 339 2.15 2.64 4.79
C SER A 339 3.39 3.40 5.26
N PHE A 340 4.20 2.73 6.07
CA PHE A 340 5.46 3.27 6.58
C PHE A 340 6.63 2.70 5.78
N ILE A 341 7.36 3.60 5.10
CA ILE A 341 8.53 3.27 4.31
C ILE A 341 9.77 3.66 5.11
N GLU A 342 10.33 2.68 5.82
CA GLU A 342 11.52 2.86 6.64
C GLU A 342 12.79 3.00 5.78
N SER A 343 12.93 2.13 4.77
CA SER A 343 14.07 2.09 3.88
C SER A 343 13.73 2.57 2.48
N VAL A 344 14.67 3.33 1.91
CA VAL A 344 14.74 3.79 0.53
C VAL A 344 14.44 2.68 -0.49
N ALA A 345 14.88 1.45 -0.25
CA ALA A 345 14.70 0.34 -1.17
C ALA A 345 13.22 -0.09 -1.30
N MET A 346 12.41 0.16 -0.26
CA MET A 346 11.05 -0.36 -0.14
C MET A 346 9.99 0.54 -0.79
N ILE A 347 10.34 1.77 -1.16
CA ILE A 347 9.36 2.73 -1.72
C ILE A 347 8.72 2.22 -3.01
N GLN A 348 9.50 1.63 -3.92
CA GLN A 348 8.97 1.14 -5.18
C GLN A 348 8.01 -0.04 -4.93
N ASP A 349 8.38 -0.94 -4.01
CA ASP A 349 7.57 -2.11 -3.66
C ASP A 349 6.28 -1.71 -2.92
N ALA A 350 6.35 -0.71 -2.05
CA ALA A 350 5.18 -0.15 -1.36
C ALA A 350 4.16 0.42 -2.36
N PHE A 351 4.64 1.18 -3.35
CA PHE A 351 3.79 1.70 -4.42
C PHE A 351 3.25 0.56 -5.29
N ALA A 352 4.07 -0.44 -5.61
CA ALA A 352 3.65 -1.58 -6.39
C ALA A 352 2.53 -2.38 -5.73
N MET A 353 2.63 -2.61 -4.41
CA MET A 353 1.58 -3.25 -3.61
C MET A 353 0.27 -2.45 -3.68
N CYS A 354 0.32 -1.14 -3.43
CA CYS A 354 -0.87 -0.29 -3.47
C CYS A 354 -1.51 -0.25 -4.87
N ILE A 355 -0.71 -0.08 -5.91
CA ILE A 355 -1.20 -0.08 -7.30
C ILE A 355 -1.79 -1.45 -7.68
N GLY A 356 -1.17 -2.56 -7.26
CA GLY A 356 -1.74 -3.89 -7.50
C GLY A 356 -3.14 -4.06 -6.93
N GLY A 357 -3.41 -3.49 -5.75
CA GLY A 357 -4.77 -3.39 -5.20
C GLY A 357 -5.69 -2.48 -6.02
N LEU A 358 -5.28 -1.24 -6.26
CA LEU A 358 -6.11 -0.25 -6.96
C LEU A 358 -6.49 -0.67 -8.39
N LEU A 359 -5.61 -1.37 -9.09
CA LEU A 359 -5.86 -1.89 -10.45
C LEU A 359 -6.67 -3.19 -10.47
N SER A 360 -7.02 -3.74 -9.30
CA SER A 360 -7.72 -5.02 -9.18
C SER A 360 -9.08 -4.93 -8.49
N VAL A 361 -9.67 -3.73 -8.37
CA VAL A 361 -11.03 -3.58 -7.80
C VAL A 361 -12.05 -4.31 -8.68
N VAL A 362 -12.83 -5.20 -8.07
CA VAL A 362 -13.88 -6.01 -8.75
C VAL A 362 -15.27 -5.83 -8.17
N ALA A 363 -15.39 -5.38 -6.92
CA ALA A 363 -16.67 -5.08 -6.28
C ALA A 363 -16.60 -3.73 -5.57
N GLN A 364 -17.64 -2.92 -5.74
CA GLN A 364 -17.79 -1.62 -5.09
C GLN A 364 -18.95 -1.61 -4.11
N GLU A 365 -18.86 -0.73 -3.10
CA GLU A 365 -19.95 -0.48 -2.14
C GLU A 365 -20.50 -1.78 -1.54
N LEU A 366 -19.62 -2.74 -1.24
CA LEU A 366 -20.04 -4.02 -0.68
C LEU A 366 -20.57 -3.79 0.73
N ARG A 367 -21.81 -4.20 0.97
CA ARG A 367 -22.46 -4.19 2.28
C ARG A 367 -22.83 -5.62 2.66
N LEU A 368 -22.26 -6.08 3.77
CA LEU A 368 -22.57 -7.36 4.39
C LEU A 368 -23.75 -7.17 5.34
N THR A 369 -24.74 -8.05 5.28
CA THR A 369 -25.89 -8.08 6.19
C THR A 369 -25.98 -9.44 6.86
N VAL A 370 -26.15 -9.43 8.17
CA VAL A 370 -26.38 -10.62 8.99
C VAL A 370 -27.72 -10.47 9.69
N ARG A 371 -28.55 -11.51 9.64
CA ARG A 371 -29.87 -11.52 10.28
C ARG A 371 -30.03 -12.75 11.13
N SER A 372 -30.56 -12.57 12.34
CA SER A 372 -30.95 -13.67 13.20
C SER A 372 -31.98 -14.55 12.50
N ALA A 373 -31.71 -15.86 12.46
CA ALA A 373 -32.55 -16.83 11.77
C ALA A 373 -33.59 -17.50 12.68
N SER A 374 -33.48 -17.33 14.00
CA SER A 374 -34.41 -17.95 14.97
C SER A 374 -34.72 -17.03 16.16
N HIS A 375 -35.93 -17.21 16.71
CA HIS A 375 -36.39 -16.43 17.84
C HIS A 375 -35.48 -16.64 19.06
N GLY A 376 -35.02 -15.52 19.64
CA GLY A 376 -34.17 -15.51 20.83
C GLY A 376 -32.67 -15.51 20.55
N VAL A 377 -32.23 -15.80 19.32
CA VAL A 377 -30.85 -15.51 18.91
C VAL A 377 -30.73 -13.99 18.71
N GLN A 378 -29.73 -13.39 19.33
CA GLN A 378 -29.47 -11.95 19.24
C GLN A 378 -28.03 -11.68 18.84
N ILE A 379 -27.81 -10.66 18.02
CA ILE A 379 -26.50 -10.16 17.66
C ILE A 379 -26.04 -9.20 18.76
N VAL A 380 -24.93 -9.54 19.43
CA VAL A 380 -24.39 -8.80 20.57
C VAL A 380 -23.36 -7.77 20.10
N SER A 381 -22.44 -8.17 19.24
CA SER A 381 -21.41 -7.28 18.70
C SER A 381 -20.83 -7.80 17.40
N ILE A 382 -20.32 -6.88 16.58
CA ILE A 382 -19.58 -7.17 15.34
C ILE A 382 -18.30 -6.34 15.36
N PRO A 383 -17.17 -6.85 15.90
CA PRO A 383 -15.88 -6.16 15.82
C PRO A 383 -15.44 -6.02 14.35
N SER A 384 -15.72 -4.85 13.77
CA SER A 384 -15.53 -4.56 12.35
C SER A 384 -14.29 -3.72 12.06
N GLY A 385 -13.46 -3.45 13.06
CA GLY A 385 -12.28 -2.60 12.91
C GLY A 385 -12.68 -1.17 12.55
N ARG A 386 -12.28 -0.71 11.37
CA ARG A 386 -12.64 0.62 10.84
C ARG A 386 -13.81 0.61 9.86
N HIS A 387 -14.32 -0.57 9.54
CA HIS A 387 -15.55 -0.67 8.77
C HIS A 387 -16.73 -0.21 9.62
N VAL A 388 -17.55 0.67 9.06
CA VAL A 388 -18.80 1.09 9.70
C VAL A 388 -19.68 -0.13 9.88
N SER A 389 -20.14 -0.37 11.10
CA SER A 389 -21.08 -1.43 11.41
C SER A 389 -22.23 -0.91 12.25
N GLU A 390 -23.37 -1.53 12.07
CA GLU A 390 -24.60 -1.20 12.78
C GLU A 390 -25.29 -2.49 13.21
N ILE A 391 -25.96 -2.43 14.35
CA ILE A 391 -26.83 -3.49 14.86
C ILE A 391 -28.18 -2.82 15.15
N SER A 392 -29.25 -3.42 14.65
CA SER A 392 -30.62 -2.95 14.88
C SER A 392 -30.95 -2.91 16.37
N ASP A 393 -31.81 -2.01 16.82
CA ASP A 393 -32.25 -1.92 18.22
C ASP A 393 -32.83 -3.23 18.78
N GLU A 394 -33.44 -4.06 17.92
CA GLU A 394 -33.99 -5.37 18.28
C GLU A 394 -32.91 -6.49 18.39
N CYS A 395 -31.65 -6.15 18.10
CA CYS A 395 -30.52 -7.07 18.00
C CYS A 395 -30.76 -8.26 17.04
N GLN A 396 -31.67 -8.12 16.06
CA GLN A 396 -32.02 -9.17 15.11
C GLN A 396 -31.31 -9.02 13.76
N GLN A 397 -30.75 -7.84 13.46
CA GLN A 397 -30.05 -7.57 12.22
C GLN A 397 -28.78 -6.76 12.50
N GLY A 398 -27.72 -7.04 11.76
CA GLY A 398 -26.54 -6.20 11.71
C GLY A 398 -26.05 -6.03 10.28
N ALA A 399 -25.33 -4.95 10.03
CA ALA A 399 -24.70 -4.69 8.74
C ALA A 399 -23.26 -4.19 8.92
N VAL A 400 -22.42 -4.46 7.94
CA VAL A 400 -21.05 -3.97 7.86
C VAL A 400 -20.82 -3.40 6.46
N ASP A 401 -20.43 -2.13 6.39
CA ASP A 401 -20.03 -1.48 5.14
C ASP A 401 -18.57 -1.82 4.84
N VAL A 402 -18.38 -2.82 3.99
CA VAL A 402 -17.06 -3.33 3.61
C VAL A 402 -16.40 -2.42 2.59
N GLY A 403 -17.18 -1.81 1.69
CA GLY A 403 -16.70 -0.88 0.67
C GLY A 403 -16.13 -1.60 -0.55
N ASN A 404 -15.02 -1.09 -1.09
CA ASN A 404 -14.40 -1.63 -2.28
C ASN A 404 -13.55 -2.87 -1.97
N MET A 405 -13.68 -3.91 -2.81
CA MET A 405 -12.90 -5.14 -2.71
C MET A 405 -12.01 -5.34 -3.94
N TYR A 406 -10.75 -5.65 -3.69
CA TYR A 406 -9.80 -6.08 -4.69
C TYR A 406 -10.02 -7.55 -5.06
N ALA A 407 -9.54 -7.94 -6.23
CA ALA A 407 -9.69 -9.30 -6.71
C ALA A 407 -9.02 -10.29 -5.75
N GLU A 408 -9.78 -11.32 -5.38
CA GLU A 408 -9.39 -12.32 -4.37
C GLU A 408 -9.10 -11.76 -2.97
N GLU A 409 -9.41 -10.48 -2.70
CA GLU A 409 -9.38 -9.94 -1.34
C GLU A 409 -10.43 -10.66 -0.49
N GLU A 410 -10.07 -10.97 0.75
CA GLU A 410 -10.94 -11.62 1.71
C GLU A 410 -11.05 -10.73 2.96
N LYS A 411 -12.28 -10.53 3.43
CA LYS A 411 -12.59 -9.80 4.65
C LYS A 411 -13.33 -10.72 5.60
N GLN A 412 -12.89 -10.73 6.85
CA GLN A 412 -13.38 -11.63 7.88
C GLN A 412 -13.89 -10.84 9.08
N PHE A 413 -15.09 -11.17 9.55
CA PHE A 413 -15.75 -10.50 10.68
C PHE A 413 -16.27 -11.53 11.66
N LEU A 414 -15.98 -11.35 12.95
CA LEU A 414 -16.65 -12.12 14.00
C LEU A 414 -17.98 -11.44 14.35
N VAL A 415 -19.04 -12.23 14.38
CA VAL A 415 -20.35 -11.84 14.86
C VAL A 415 -20.59 -12.60 16.17
N TYR A 416 -20.63 -11.89 17.28
CA TYR A 416 -20.91 -12.47 18.58
C TYR A 416 -22.41 -12.53 18.81
N LEU A 417 -22.90 -13.72 19.15
CA LEU A 417 -24.32 -14.00 19.32
C LEU A 417 -24.64 -14.38 20.76
N LEU A 418 -25.79 -13.92 21.25
CA LEU A 418 -26.50 -14.57 22.33
C LEU A 418 -27.28 -15.73 21.71
N VAL A 419 -26.94 -16.94 22.11
CA VAL A 419 -27.56 -18.18 21.66
C VAL A 419 -28.32 -18.78 22.84
N PRO A 420 -29.67 -18.72 22.86
CA PRO A 420 -30.46 -19.10 24.02
C PRO A 420 -30.46 -20.61 24.24
N THR A 421 -30.98 -21.05 25.38
CA THR A 421 -31.33 -22.46 25.59
C THR A 421 -32.42 -22.88 24.60
N SER A 422 -32.43 -24.14 24.20
CA SER A 422 -33.44 -24.65 23.27
C SER A 422 -34.57 -25.36 24.05
N SER A 423 -35.61 -24.60 24.39
CA SER A 423 -36.82 -25.09 25.07
C SER A 423 -37.97 -25.30 24.08
N ALA A 424 -38.02 -26.45 23.41
CA ALA A 424 -39.21 -26.83 22.63
C ALA A 424 -39.54 -28.34 22.67
N THR A 425 -40.82 -28.56 22.92
CA THR A 425 -41.60 -29.78 23.15
C THR A 425 -41.99 -30.46 21.83
N GLY A 426 -41.03 -31.07 21.14
CA GLY A 426 -41.28 -31.88 19.93
C GLY A 426 -40.62 -33.25 20.01
N ASN A 427 -41.42 -34.31 20.13
CA ASN A 427 -41.03 -35.72 20.10
C ASN A 427 -40.57 -36.15 18.68
N ARG A 428 -39.40 -35.70 18.24
CA ARG A 428 -38.70 -36.32 17.12
C ARG A 428 -37.28 -36.69 17.55
N GLU A 429 -36.95 -37.98 17.44
CA GLU A 429 -35.70 -38.62 17.87
C GLU A 429 -34.45 -38.19 17.07
N GLY A 430 -34.48 -37.03 16.41
CA GLY A 430 -33.35 -36.48 15.65
C GLY A 430 -32.47 -35.53 16.46
N ILE A 431 -31.21 -35.38 16.04
CA ILE A 431 -30.31 -34.32 16.53
C ILE A 431 -30.97 -32.97 16.22
N ARG A 432 -31.23 -32.21 17.28
CA ARG A 432 -31.86 -30.88 17.17
C ARG A 432 -30.88 -29.89 16.53
N LYS A 433 -31.39 -28.91 15.80
CA LYS A 433 -30.61 -27.82 15.23
C LYS A 433 -31.14 -26.47 15.70
N THR A 434 -30.25 -25.49 15.82
CA THR A 434 -30.63 -24.08 15.97
C THR A 434 -30.05 -23.32 14.79
N SER A 435 -30.92 -22.66 14.00
CA SER A 435 -30.49 -21.72 12.98
C SER A 435 -30.05 -20.42 13.64
N LEU A 436 -28.83 -20.00 13.41
CA LEU A 436 -28.22 -18.81 14.03
C LEU A 436 -28.41 -17.58 13.16
N LEU A 437 -27.90 -17.61 11.93
CA LEU A 437 -27.84 -16.44 11.04
C LEU A 437 -28.20 -16.79 9.61
N ASP A 438 -28.90 -15.88 8.94
CA ASP A 438 -28.92 -15.74 7.50
C ASP A 438 -27.93 -14.61 7.12
N VAL A 439 -26.99 -14.90 6.23
CA VAL A 439 -25.95 -13.95 5.82
C VAL A 439 -26.10 -13.63 4.34
N SER A 440 -26.08 -12.36 3.98
CA SER A 440 -26.11 -11.91 2.59
C SER A 440 -25.20 -10.71 2.37
N CYS A 441 -24.82 -10.46 1.13
CA CYS A 441 -24.17 -9.20 0.77
C CYS A 441 -24.75 -8.62 -0.52
N VAL A 442 -24.70 -7.30 -0.60
CA VAL A 442 -25.01 -6.55 -1.82
C VAL A 442 -23.77 -5.78 -2.20
N TYR A 443 -23.43 -5.79 -3.49
CA TYR A 443 -22.33 -4.99 -4.02
C TYR A 443 -22.65 -4.55 -5.44
N LYS A 444 -21.97 -3.52 -5.91
CA LYS A 444 -22.03 -3.07 -7.29
C LYS A 444 -20.93 -3.73 -8.10
N ASP A 445 -21.32 -4.52 -9.09
CA ASP A 445 -20.39 -5.16 -10.02
C ASP A 445 -19.91 -4.13 -11.05
N LEU A 446 -18.60 -4.03 -11.25
CA LEU A 446 -17.98 -3.08 -12.16
C LEU A 446 -18.17 -3.45 -13.64
N GLY A 447 -18.38 -4.74 -13.95
CA GLY A 447 -18.60 -5.20 -15.32
C GLY A 447 -20.01 -4.87 -15.84
N SER A 448 -21.02 -5.00 -15.00
CA SER A 448 -22.43 -4.74 -15.33
C SER A 448 -22.93 -3.37 -14.88
N ASN A 449 -22.26 -2.73 -13.91
CA ASN A 449 -22.73 -1.53 -13.20
C ASN A 449 -24.10 -1.74 -12.50
N GLU A 450 -24.48 -3.00 -12.27
CA GLU A 450 -25.70 -3.41 -11.58
C GLU A 450 -25.39 -3.89 -10.15
N SER A 451 -26.37 -3.75 -9.26
CA SER A 451 -26.27 -4.30 -7.90
C SER A 451 -26.50 -5.80 -7.92
N THR A 452 -25.52 -6.55 -7.44
CA THR A 452 -25.58 -8.01 -7.29
C THR A 452 -25.85 -8.35 -5.83
N HIS A 453 -26.86 -9.18 -5.59
CA HIS A 453 -27.16 -9.74 -4.28
C HIS A 453 -26.65 -11.18 -4.19
N VAL A 454 -25.87 -11.48 -3.16
CA VAL A 454 -25.37 -12.82 -2.86
C VAL A 454 -25.93 -13.27 -1.52
N GLN A 455 -26.57 -14.44 -1.52
CA GLN A 455 -27.03 -15.09 -0.30
C GLN A 455 -26.03 -16.18 0.09
N GLY A 456 -25.54 -16.13 1.32
CA GLY A 456 -24.73 -17.20 1.91
C GLY A 456 -25.60 -18.34 2.45
N GLU A 457 -24.94 -19.43 2.82
CA GLU A 457 -25.61 -20.55 3.49
C GLU A 457 -26.10 -20.12 4.87
N ARG A 458 -27.23 -20.68 5.29
CA ARG A 458 -27.77 -20.46 6.64
C ARG A 458 -26.85 -21.10 7.66
N VAL A 459 -26.45 -20.32 8.67
CA VAL A 459 -25.59 -20.79 9.76
C VAL A 459 -26.44 -21.58 10.75
N GLU A 460 -26.05 -22.82 11.04
CA GLU A 460 -26.74 -23.69 11.99
C GLU A 460 -25.75 -24.39 12.91
N ILE A 461 -26.19 -24.69 14.13
CA ILE A 461 -25.46 -25.55 15.08
C ILE A 461 -26.34 -26.70 15.53
N LEU A 462 -25.69 -27.81 15.92
CA LEU A 462 -26.37 -28.94 16.54
C LEU A 462 -26.67 -28.66 18.02
N ARG A 463 -27.75 -29.25 18.53
CA ARG A 463 -28.18 -29.17 19.94
C ARG A 463 -28.32 -30.57 20.56
N PRO A 464 -27.20 -31.27 20.80
CA PRO A 464 -27.23 -32.61 21.35
C PRO A 464 -27.68 -32.60 22.82
N LYS A 465 -28.21 -33.74 23.27
CA LYS A 465 -28.46 -34.01 24.70
C LYS A 465 -27.21 -34.52 25.42
N VAL A 466 -26.36 -35.25 24.69
CA VAL A 466 -25.10 -35.81 25.19
C VAL A 466 -23.97 -35.19 24.38
N TRP A 467 -23.01 -34.60 25.06
CA TRP A 467 -21.87 -33.95 24.46
C TRP A 467 -20.77 -34.96 24.14
N SER A 468 -20.28 -35.00 22.90
CA SER A 468 -19.19 -35.89 22.49
C SER A 468 -17.85 -35.13 22.43
N PRO A 469 -16.70 -35.82 22.47
CA PRO A 469 -15.40 -35.17 22.28
C PRO A 469 -15.25 -34.44 20.93
N ALA A 470 -15.98 -34.88 19.90
CA ALA A 470 -15.99 -34.20 18.60
C ALA A 470 -16.71 -32.84 18.64
N ASP A 471 -17.66 -32.66 19.57
CA ASP A 471 -18.38 -31.39 19.78
C ASP A 471 -17.52 -30.36 20.53
N GLU A 472 -16.44 -30.81 21.18
CA GLU A 472 -15.49 -29.97 21.92
C GLU A 472 -14.39 -29.38 21.01
N ALA A 473 -14.28 -29.87 19.76
CA ALA A 473 -13.30 -29.38 18.81
C ALA A 473 -13.61 -27.93 18.40
N VAL A 474 -12.67 -27.03 18.66
CA VAL A 474 -12.74 -25.62 18.27
C VAL A 474 -12.42 -25.46 16.79
N CYS A 475 -13.20 -24.66 16.08
CA CYS A 475 -12.92 -24.26 14.70
C CYS A 475 -11.68 -23.35 14.63
N LEU A 476 -10.64 -23.82 13.96
CA LEU A 476 -9.36 -23.11 13.85
C LEU A 476 -9.48 -21.77 13.10
N GLU A 477 -10.40 -21.66 12.15
CA GLU A 477 -10.67 -20.41 11.43
C GLU A 477 -11.23 -19.33 12.36
N VAL A 478 -12.14 -19.69 13.26
CA VAL A 478 -12.70 -18.78 14.27
C VAL A 478 -11.60 -18.37 15.26
N ASP A 479 -10.82 -19.33 15.75
CA ASP A 479 -9.72 -19.06 16.68
C ASP A 479 -8.63 -18.16 16.06
N ARG A 480 -8.23 -18.44 14.81
CA ARG A 480 -7.30 -17.59 14.03
C ARG A 480 -7.78 -16.14 13.99
N GLN A 481 -9.05 -15.93 13.69
CA GLN A 481 -9.61 -14.57 13.62
C GLN A 481 -9.70 -13.91 15.01
N ARG A 482 -10.00 -14.67 16.07
CA ARG A 482 -9.95 -14.16 17.45
C ARG A 482 -8.54 -13.70 17.82
N ASN A 483 -7.52 -14.49 17.49
CA ASN A 483 -6.12 -14.15 17.74
C ASN A 483 -5.72 -12.84 17.03
N ARG A 484 -6.15 -12.66 15.78
CA ARG A 484 -5.89 -11.41 15.04
C ARG A 484 -6.54 -10.19 15.68
N LEU A 485 -7.80 -10.30 16.14
CA LEU A 485 -8.46 -9.19 16.84
C LEU A 485 -7.76 -8.88 18.17
N LEU A 486 -7.41 -9.92 18.93
CA LEU A 486 -6.64 -9.80 20.17
C LEU A 486 -5.30 -9.08 19.95
N VAL A 487 -4.60 -9.38 18.85
CA VAL A 487 -3.35 -8.70 18.45
C VAL A 487 -3.63 -7.24 18.12
N ALA A 488 -4.63 -6.95 17.28
CA ALA A 488 -4.95 -5.57 16.90
C ALA A 488 -5.33 -4.71 18.12
N GLU A 489 -6.13 -5.25 19.04
CA GLU A 489 -6.48 -4.60 20.31
C GLU A 489 -5.24 -4.38 21.19
N GLY A 490 -4.40 -5.41 21.36
CA GLY A 490 -3.16 -5.32 22.13
C GLY A 490 -2.16 -4.31 21.57
N ILE A 491 -2.05 -4.20 20.24
CA ILE A 491 -1.21 -3.19 19.57
C ILE A 491 -1.76 -1.79 19.86
N ALA A 492 -3.08 -1.58 19.78
CA ALA A 492 -3.70 -0.29 20.07
C ALA A 492 -3.54 0.10 21.55
N GLU A 493 -3.70 -0.83 22.48
CA GLU A 493 -3.45 -0.62 23.92
C GLU A 493 -1.98 -0.26 24.19
N ALA A 494 -1.04 -1.00 23.59
CA ALA A 494 0.39 -0.73 23.71
C ALA A 494 0.75 0.64 23.14
N GLN A 495 0.18 1.01 21.99
CA GLN A 495 0.35 2.32 21.36
C GLN A 495 -0.12 3.44 22.28
N ALA A 496 -1.32 3.32 22.86
CA ALA A 496 -1.85 4.30 23.80
C ALA A 496 -0.95 4.45 25.04
N MET A 497 -0.44 3.34 25.60
CA MET A 497 0.51 3.36 26.72
C MET A 497 1.84 4.02 26.35
N ALA A 498 2.38 3.72 25.16
CA ALA A 498 3.61 4.31 24.66
C ALA A 498 3.50 5.82 24.43
N GLU A 499 2.37 6.31 23.90
CA GLU A 499 2.13 7.76 23.76
C GLU A 499 2.04 8.47 25.12
N MET A 500 1.62 7.78 26.19
CA MET A 500 1.66 8.29 27.56
C MET A 500 3.05 8.16 28.22
N GLY A 501 4.05 7.64 27.52
CA GLY A 501 5.39 7.39 28.04
C GLY A 501 5.54 6.12 28.87
N ASN A 502 4.49 5.31 29.01
CA ASN A 502 4.51 4.03 29.73
C ASN A 502 4.96 2.89 28.80
N LEU A 503 6.25 2.88 28.45
CA LEU A 503 6.81 1.84 27.58
C LEU A 503 6.88 0.47 28.24
N GLU A 504 7.09 0.41 29.57
CA GLU A 504 7.09 -0.85 30.31
C GLU A 504 5.73 -1.54 30.25
N GLY A 505 4.64 -0.79 30.49
CA GLY A 505 3.27 -1.30 30.34
C GLY A 505 2.96 -1.72 28.91
N ALA A 506 3.41 -0.93 27.92
CA ALA A 506 3.25 -1.27 26.51
C ALA A 506 3.97 -2.58 26.14
N GLN A 507 5.20 -2.79 26.59
CA GLN A 507 5.91 -4.05 26.35
C GLN A 507 5.29 -5.23 27.09
N ALA A 508 4.80 -5.02 28.32
CA ALA A 508 4.17 -6.05 29.12
C ALA A 508 2.87 -6.57 28.47
N ILE A 509 2.01 -5.67 27.97
CA ILE A 509 0.77 -6.10 27.30
C ILE A 509 1.10 -6.89 26.02
N LEU A 510 2.08 -6.46 25.22
CA LEU A 510 2.49 -7.17 24.00
C LEU A 510 3.05 -8.57 24.33
N ALA A 511 3.85 -8.68 25.40
CA ALA A 511 4.35 -9.97 25.88
C ALA A 511 3.21 -10.91 26.31
N GLN A 512 2.21 -10.38 27.04
CA GLN A 512 1.02 -11.13 27.43
C GLN A 512 0.22 -11.63 26.21
N ARG A 513 0.05 -10.77 25.18
CA ARG A 513 -0.63 -11.17 23.94
C ARG A 513 0.13 -12.27 23.21
N ILE A 514 1.46 -12.20 23.14
CA ILE A 514 2.31 -13.26 22.56
C ILE A 514 2.05 -14.60 23.27
N GLU A 515 2.08 -14.63 24.61
CA GLU A 515 1.82 -15.86 25.38
C GLU A 515 0.41 -16.42 25.12
N THR A 516 -0.58 -15.53 25.01
CA THR A 516 -1.97 -15.93 24.74
C THR A 516 -2.11 -16.57 23.35
N ILE A 517 -1.47 -15.99 22.33
CA ILE A 517 -1.52 -16.53 20.96
C ILE A 517 -0.81 -17.88 20.90
N LEU A 518 0.38 -18.01 21.49
CA LEU A 518 1.17 -19.24 21.47
C LEU A 518 0.45 -20.44 22.11
N THR A 519 -0.49 -20.18 23.02
CA THR A 519 -1.30 -21.22 23.68
C THR A 519 -2.65 -21.46 22.99
N SER A 520 -2.99 -20.70 21.95
CA SER A 520 -4.24 -20.85 21.20
C SER A 520 -4.27 -22.14 20.35
N PRO A 521 -5.47 -22.73 20.12
CA PRO A 521 -5.64 -23.89 19.24
C PRO A 521 -5.03 -23.70 17.84
N ALA A 522 -5.22 -22.55 17.19
CA ALA A 522 -4.70 -22.28 15.86
C ALA A 522 -3.16 -22.24 15.84
N ALA A 523 -2.53 -21.61 16.83
CA ALA A 523 -1.07 -21.57 16.92
C ALA A 523 -0.49 -22.97 17.20
N GLN A 524 -1.11 -23.74 18.10
CA GLN A 524 -0.72 -25.13 18.39
C GLN A 524 -0.85 -26.05 17.17
N ALA A 525 -1.78 -25.74 16.26
CA ALA A 525 -1.94 -26.43 14.98
C ALA A 525 -0.92 -25.99 13.91
N GLY A 526 -0.01 -25.05 14.22
CA GLY A 526 1.02 -24.56 13.30
C GLY A 526 0.50 -23.54 12.28
N ASP A 527 -0.54 -22.78 12.61
CA ASP A 527 -1.11 -21.79 11.71
C ASP A 527 -0.12 -20.68 11.33
N GLY A 528 0.03 -20.45 10.02
CA GLY A 528 0.98 -19.47 9.50
C GLY A 528 0.66 -18.02 9.89
N LEU A 529 -0.62 -17.66 10.04
CA LEU A 529 -0.99 -16.30 10.45
C LEU A 529 -0.63 -16.07 11.92
N CYS A 530 -0.83 -17.04 12.80
CA CYS A 530 -0.41 -16.96 14.20
C CYS A 530 1.11 -16.68 14.33
N ASN A 531 1.93 -17.34 13.51
CA ASN A 531 3.38 -17.10 13.48
C ASN A 531 3.72 -15.66 13.01
N LEU A 532 3.01 -15.14 12.00
CA LEU A 532 3.18 -13.77 11.54
C LEU A 532 2.76 -12.74 12.60
N LEU A 533 1.64 -12.98 13.28
CA LEU A 533 1.16 -12.11 14.37
C LEU A 533 2.12 -12.09 15.55
N GLU A 534 2.70 -13.25 15.90
CA GLU A 534 3.72 -13.33 16.94
C GLU A 534 4.97 -12.52 16.56
N ALA A 535 5.46 -12.67 15.34
CA ALA A 535 6.61 -11.93 14.82
C ALA A 535 6.35 -10.41 14.82
N GLU A 536 5.15 -9.98 14.40
CA GLU A 536 4.73 -8.58 14.43
C GLU A 536 4.74 -8.02 15.87
N LEU A 537 4.17 -8.74 16.85
CA LEU A 537 4.17 -8.30 18.24
C LEU A 537 5.58 -8.19 18.83
N ARG A 538 6.50 -9.10 18.46
CA ARG A 538 7.91 -9.03 18.88
C ARG A 538 8.60 -7.80 18.30
N GLU A 539 8.44 -7.55 17.01
CA GLU A 539 9.01 -6.38 16.33
C GLU A 539 8.49 -5.07 16.95
N ILE A 540 7.18 -4.97 17.22
CA ILE A 540 6.60 -3.80 17.90
C ILE A 540 7.20 -3.61 19.29
N ARG A 541 7.34 -4.70 20.05
CA ARG A 541 7.91 -4.66 21.40
C ARG A 541 9.36 -4.18 21.39
N ASP A 542 10.16 -4.63 20.44
CA ASP A 542 11.56 -4.21 20.27
C ASP A 542 11.65 -2.72 19.89
N ARG A 543 10.74 -2.25 19.03
CA ARG A 543 10.61 -0.82 18.68
C ARG A 543 10.03 0.04 19.80
N MET A 544 9.53 -0.57 20.87
CA MET A 544 9.09 0.11 22.11
C MET A 544 10.14 0.04 23.23
N ALA A 545 11.39 -0.38 22.95
CA ALA A 545 12.45 -0.48 23.95
C ALA A 545 12.91 0.87 24.54
N SER A 546 12.73 1.97 23.79
CA SER A 546 13.01 3.32 24.26
C SER A 546 12.07 4.32 23.58
N MET A 547 11.88 5.48 24.20
CA MET A 547 11.02 6.52 23.62
C MET A 547 11.62 7.06 22.32
N GLU A 548 12.94 7.06 22.17
CA GLU A 548 13.63 7.41 20.94
C GLU A 548 13.30 6.42 19.81
N SER A 549 13.45 5.11 20.05
CA SER A 549 13.13 4.07 19.07
C SER A 549 11.66 4.13 18.66
N TYR A 550 10.77 4.28 19.64
CA TYR A 550 9.33 4.40 19.41
C TYR A 550 9.00 5.63 18.58
N THR A 551 9.57 6.79 18.90
CA THR A 551 9.26 8.04 18.18
C THR A 551 9.83 8.07 16.77
N GLN A 552 11.01 7.48 16.53
CA GLN A 552 11.68 7.48 15.23
C GLN A 552 11.04 6.50 14.24
N THR A 553 10.72 5.27 14.68
CA THR A 553 10.21 4.22 13.77
C THR A 553 9.04 3.43 14.35
N GLY A 554 9.01 3.18 15.66
CA GLY A 554 8.00 2.33 16.29
C GLY A 554 6.56 2.84 16.10
N ARG A 555 6.33 4.14 16.25
CA ARG A 555 5.00 4.76 16.05
C ARG A 555 4.50 4.54 14.63
N ALA A 556 5.32 4.83 13.63
CA ALA A 556 4.93 4.68 12.23
C ALA A 556 4.68 3.20 11.87
N TYR A 557 5.53 2.31 12.37
CA TYR A 557 5.37 0.87 12.23
C TYR A 557 4.03 0.40 12.82
N VAL A 558 3.72 0.80 14.06
CA VAL A 558 2.48 0.46 14.77
C VAL A 558 1.24 1.03 14.09
N LEU A 559 1.28 2.28 13.63
CA LEU A 559 0.14 2.89 12.94
C LEU A 559 -0.12 2.25 11.58
N SER A 560 0.92 1.87 10.84
CA SER A 560 0.77 1.05 9.63
C SER A 560 0.23 -0.35 10.00
N GLY A 561 0.71 -0.90 11.13
CA GLY A 561 0.18 -2.01 11.94
C GLY A 561 -1.35 -2.06 12.05
N LEU A 562 -1.87 -1.03 12.69
CA LEU A 562 -3.28 -0.88 12.93
C LEU A 562 -4.05 -0.64 11.64
N SER A 563 -3.54 0.19 10.72
CA SER A 563 -4.18 0.46 9.44
C SER A 563 -4.50 -0.83 8.66
N SER A 564 -3.55 -1.76 8.52
CA SER A 564 -3.80 -3.04 7.83
C SER A 564 -4.79 -3.92 8.57
N HIS A 565 -4.69 -4.06 9.89
CA HIS A 565 -5.59 -4.94 10.67
C HIS A 565 -7.02 -4.39 10.73
N SER A 566 -7.17 -3.08 10.80
CA SER A 566 -8.45 -2.39 10.84
C SER A 566 -9.20 -2.45 9.52
N TRP A 567 -8.50 -2.31 8.39
CA TRP A 567 -9.06 -2.38 7.05
C TRP A 567 -8.93 -3.75 6.39
N GLN A 568 -8.25 -4.70 7.04
CA GLN A 568 -7.90 -6.02 6.54
C GLN A 568 -7.24 -5.99 5.16
N ARG A 569 -6.28 -5.07 4.98
CA ARG A 569 -5.71 -4.75 3.67
C ARG A 569 -4.23 -4.48 3.81
N ALA A 570 -3.43 -5.07 2.92
CA ALA A 570 -1.97 -5.00 3.02
C ALA A 570 -1.44 -3.57 3.05
N THR A 571 -0.49 -3.32 3.94
CA THR A 571 0.28 -2.08 4.03
C THR A 571 1.77 -2.42 4.14
N THR A 572 2.63 -1.50 3.71
CA THR A 572 4.08 -1.68 3.85
C THR A 572 4.55 -1.25 5.24
N ARG A 573 5.45 -2.06 5.82
CA ARG A 573 5.99 -1.89 7.18
C ARG A 573 7.42 -2.40 7.28
N GLY A 574 8.40 -1.51 7.19
CA GLY A 574 9.81 -1.85 7.39
C GLY A 574 10.27 -3.08 6.58
N ASP A 575 11.24 -3.82 7.12
CA ASP A 575 11.87 -4.98 6.45
C ASP A 575 11.04 -6.27 6.44
N MET A 576 9.89 -6.32 7.12
CA MET A 576 9.06 -7.55 7.21
C MET A 576 8.49 -7.98 5.84
N THR A 577 8.35 -7.06 4.89
CA THR A 577 7.92 -7.39 3.51
C THR A 577 8.86 -8.42 2.84
N THR A 578 10.13 -8.47 3.25
CA THR A 578 11.15 -9.38 2.70
C THR A 578 11.06 -10.80 3.28
N GLN A 579 10.64 -10.95 4.54
CA GLN A 579 10.54 -12.27 5.20
C GLN A 579 9.29 -13.05 4.74
N ILE A 580 8.21 -12.37 4.36
CA ILE A 580 6.95 -13.01 3.94
C ILE A 580 7.09 -13.64 2.54
N MET A 581 7.86 -13.04 1.63
CA MET A 581 8.00 -13.54 0.26
C MET A 581 8.97 -14.73 0.11
N THR A 582 9.88 -14.94 1.05
CA THR A 582 10.89 -16.04 1.00
C THR A 582 10.36 -17.39 1.50
N MET A 583 9.22 -17.41 2.20
CA MET A 583 8.61 -18.65 2.71
C MET A 583 7.79 -19.42 1.66
N ASN A 584 7.57 -18.86 0.46
CA ASN A 584 6.74 -19.46 -0.59
C ASN A 584 7.49 -20.38 -1.57
N GLU A 585 8.80 -20.60 -1.40
CA GLU A 585 9.57 -21.49 -2.30
C GLU A 585 9.44 -23.00 -1.99
N GLY A 586 8.65 -23.40 -0.98
CA GLY A 586 8.46 -24.83 -0.69
C GLY A 586 7.16 -25.16 0.04
N GLY A 587 6.08 -25.43 -0.70
CA GLY A 587 4.89 -26.05 -0.10
C GLY A 587 3.61 -25.88 -0.91
N ASN A 588 3.02 -27.00 -1.35
CA ASN A 588 1.83 -27.06 -2.19
C ASN A 588 0.53 -26.92 -1.35
N SER A 589 0.41 -25.86 -0.54
CA SER A 589 -0.81 -25.54 0.23
C SER A 589 -1.38 -24.17 -0.18
N ARG A 590 -2.61 -24.18 -0.68
CA ARG A 590 -3.41 -23.01 -1.12
C ARG A 590 -3.89 -22.15 0.07
N SER A 591 -2.97 -21.65 0.88
CA SER A 591 -3.24 -20.61 1.88
C SER A 591 -2.33 -19.43 1.57
N SER A 592 -2.91 -18.26 1.28
CA SER A 592 -2.16 -17.01 1.11
C SER A 592 -1.37 -16.74 2.40
N ALA A 593 -0.10 -17.13 2.42
CA ALA A 593 0.82 -16.88 3.51
C ALA A 593 1.34 -15.45 3.34
N GLY A 594 0.57 -14.45 3.79
CA GLY A 594 0.98 -13.05 3.74
C GLY A 594 -0.14 -12.07 4.09
N GLY A 595 -0.28 -11.76 5.39
CA GLY A 595 -0.96 -10.58 5.93
C GLY A 595 -2.37 -10.28 5.43
N TYR A 596 -2.48 -9.65 4.26
CA TYR A 596 -3.72 -9.37 3.52
C TYR A 596 -3.43 -9.14 2.03
N GLU A 597 -2.32 -9.70 1.53
CA GLU A 597 -1.83 -9.48 0.18
C GLU A 597 -2.66 -10.30 -0.82
N THR A 598 -3.09 -9.66 -1.91
CA THR A 598 -3.74 -10.38 -3.00
C THR A 598 -2.70 -10.84 -4.04
N PRO A 599 -2.99 -11.87 -4.85
CA PRO A 599 -2.07 -12.33 -5.89
C PRO A 599 -1.64 -11.22 -6.87
N THR A 600 -2.51 -10.23 -7.10
CA THR A 600 -2.21 -9.08 -7.95
C THR A 600 -1.20 -8.12 -7.34
N MET A 601 -1.28 -7.89 -6.02
CA MET A 601 -0.29 -7.11 -5.27
C MET A 601 1.08 -7.78 -5.29
N VAL A 602 1.13 -9.08 -4.97
CA VAL A 602 2.38 -9.87 -4.97
C VAL A 602 3.03 -9.86 -6.35
N ASN A 603 2.25 -10.01 -7.42
CA ASN A 603 2.77 -9.95 -8.78
C ASN A 603 3.33 -8.55 -9.12
N MET A 604 2.64 -7.48 -8.73
CA MET A 604 3.14 -6.11 -8.93
C MET A 604 4.45 -5.85 -8.19
N VAL A 605 4.58 -6.32 -6.95
CA VAL A 605 5.85 -6.21 -6.19
C VAL A 605 6.97 -7.02 -6.85
N ARG A 606 6.67 -8.22 -7.37
CA ARG A 606 7.66 -8.99 -8.14
C ARG A 606 8.09 -8.25 -9.41
N MET A 607 7.18 -7.53 -10.07
CA MET A 607 7.50 -6.70 -11.23
C MET A 607 8.37 -5.49 -10.84
N SER A 608 8.13 -4.83 -9.70
CA SER A 608 8.96 -3.71 -9.26
C SER A 608 10.40 -4.15 -8.97
N GLN A 609 10.58 -5.31 -8.36
CA GLN A 609 11.89 -5.88 -8.06
C GLN A 609 12.68 -6.23 -9.32
N ASN A 610 12.04 -6.84 -10.33
CA ASN A 610 12.69 -7.18 -11.60
C ASN A 610 13.15 -5.94 -12.40
N LEU A 611 12.41 -4.84 -12.34
CA LEU A 611 12.82 -3.58 -12.97
C LEU A 611 14.06 -2.95 -12.30
N GLY A 612 14.28 -3.25 -11.02
CA GLY A 612 15.50 -2.85 -10.31
C GLY A 612 16.76 -3.57 -10.79
N VAL A 613 16.62 -4.75 -11.39
CA VAL A 613 17.75 -5.57 -11.86
C VAL A 613 18.13 -5.24 -13.31
N ASN A 614 17.20 -4.79 -14.16
CA ASN A 614 17.43 -4.64 -15.61
C ASN A 614 17.97 -3.26 -16.06
N HIS A 615 18.18 -2.31 -15.15
CA HIS A 615 18.75 -0.99 -15.49
C HIS A 615 20.27 -0.88 -15.23
N THR A 616 20.98 -2.00 -15.14
CA THR A 616 22.44 -2.06 -14.92
C THR A 616 23.25 -2.56 -16.13
N VAL A 617 22.68 -2.60 -17.34
CA VAL A 617 23.40 -3.01 -18.56
C VAL A 617 23.84 -1.82 -19.40
#